data_AF-A0A2V6A4E9-F1
#
_entry.id   AF-A0A2V6A4E9-F1
#
_cell.length_a   1.000
_cell.length_b   1.000
_cell.length_c   1.000
_cell.angle_alpha   90.00
_cell.angle_beta   90.00
_cell.angle_gamma   90.00
#
_symmetry.space_group_name_H-M   'P 1'
#
loop_
_entity.id
_entity.type
_entity.pdbx_description
1 polymer ?
#
loop_
_entity_poly.entity_id
_entity_poly.type
_entity_poly.pdbx_seq_one_letter_code
_entity_poly.pdbx_strand_id
1 'polypeptide(L)'
;MKTFSVICSLYLGLLGSVFAYGPTGHEIVGGIADKLIANTPAAEKIYALTDGITLERASVIPDEIKSWDKNGVDDTNAFPHYAKTPKIDNQLREFWRANPPTQDPKSAVPSHHWFHYTDVPVLNPEKYADGKTGRTQWDIVQMIGFCVDVLRGDVPENNPRKITKPIAVLLLAHYAGDIHQPLHVGAEYFNHAGAAVDPDKGQAGVEDEGGNTLILELLHGRPDIMAKRGMKLHGFWDHDAVMANLPPIAPDLSKDDRYKKIEQAKRTIIDACIKEQPHDWRAPANIALKNYGEYWANDILSLAREAHERLQFINVHETIDQGKTVMAGDVREKNMPDRVGYADWAAKTVREELQRAGWRLADLLTQAVGSTSTSSTAPVASPEPIIAPPGKTEDTAAPPIESSAAPAATATAGPQLGQYPANYKEIVTTWMKKYSLDASR
;
A
#
# COMPACT_ATOMS: atom_id res chain seq x y z
N MET A 1 -13.45 0.32 -58.41
CA MET A 1 -14.21 -0.05 -57.20
C MET A 1 -13.20 -0.34 -56.11
N LYS A 2 -13.36 0.33 -54.96
CA LYS A 2 -12.33 0.48 -53.92
C LYS A 2 -12.15 -0.80 -53.11
N THR A 3 -10.90 -1.22 -52.94
CA THR A 3 -10.45 -2.28 -52.03
C THR A 3 -10.56 -1.78 -50.58
N PHE A 4 -11.31 -2.49 -49.74
CA PHE A 4 -11.34 -2.24 -48.29
C PHE A 4 -10.15 -2.94 -47.65
N SER A 5 -9.19 -2.14 -47.19
CA SER A 5 -8.08 -2.62 -46.35
C SER A 5 -8.56 -2.63 -44.91
N VAL A 6 -8.72 -3.82 -44.33
CA VAL A 6 -9.06 -3.99 -42.90
C VAL A 6 -7.77 -3.84 -42.11
N ILE A 7 -7.57 -2.66 -41.52
CA ILE A 7 -6.50 -2.42 -40.56
C ILE A 7 -6.94 -3.03 -39.23
N CYS A 8 -6.42 -4.22 -38.94
CA CYS A 8 -6.56 -4.88 -37.64
C CYS A 8 -5.72 -4.08 -36.62
N SER A 9 -6.35 -3.15 -35.91
CA SER A 9 -5.71 -2.45 -34.80
C SER A 9 -5.65 -3.39 -33.60
N LEU A 10 -4.48 -4.00 -33.36
CA LEU A 10 -4.17 -4.67 -32.10
C LEU A 10 -4.15 -3.62 -30.98
N TYR A 11 -5.26 -3.48 -30.27
CA TYR A 11 -5.27 -2.89 -28.94
C TYR A 11 -4.68 -3.91 -27.96
N LEU A 12 -3.37 -3.82 -27.74
CA LEU A 12 -2.73 -4.48 -26.61
C LEU A 12 -3.09 -3.65 -25.37
N GLY A 13 -4.21 -3.99 -24.74
CA GLY A 13 -4.55 -3.46 -23.42
C GLY A 13 -3.52 -3.96 -22.41
N LEU A 14 -2.55 -3.12 -22.06
CA LEU A 14 -1.87 -3.25 -20.78
C LEU A 14 -2.94 -3.00 -19.71
N LEU A 15 -3.40 -4.08 -19.08
CA LEU A 15 -3.99 -4.02 -17.75
C LEU A 15 -2.88 -3.51 -16.83
N GLY A 16 -2.77 -2.19 -16.70
CA GLY A 16 -1.87 -1.57 -15.76
C GLY A 16 -2.41 -1.82 -14.36
N SER A 17 -1.64 -2.54 -13.55
CA SER A 17 -1.79 -2.47 -12.10
C SER A 17 -1.76 -0.99 -11.72
N VAL A 18 -2.83 -0.53 -11.09
CA VAL A 18 -2.90 0.84 -10.58
C VAL A 18 -2.09 0.84 -9.28
N PHE A 19 -1.21 1.82 -9.17
CA PHE A 19 -0.14 1.95 -8.18
C PHE A 19 -0.42 3.26 -7.44
N ALA A 20 -0.38 3.30 -6.10
CA ALA A 20 -0.77 4.48 -5.35
C ALA A 20 -0.01 5.72 -5.84
N TYR A 21 -0.69 6.82 -6.14
CA TYR A 21 -0.05 8.02 -6.74
C TYR A 21 0.83 7.78 -7.99
N GLY A 22 0.79 6.57 -8.57
CA GLY A 22 1.60 6.13 -9.68
C GLY A 22 3.11 6.31 -9.46
N PRO A 23 3.93 5.98 -10.48
CA PRO A 23 5.37 6.20 -10.39
C PRO A 23 5.74 7.66 -10.11
N THR A 24 5.03 8.61 -10.72
CA THR A 24 5.36 10.04 -10.60
C THR A 24 5.14 10.57 -9.18
N GLY A 25 4.04 10.23 -8.51
CA GLY A 25 3.80 10.72 -7.16
C GLY A 25 4.70 10.07 -6.13
N HIS A 26 4.95 8.76 -6.22
CA HIS A 26 5.96 8.10 -5.39
C HIS A 26 7.35 8.72 -5.53
N GLU A 27 7.80 8.95 -6.76
CA GLU A 27 9.09 9.58 -7.01
C GLU A 27 9.16 11.02 -6.47
N ILE A 28 8.04 11.77 -6.47
CA ILE A 28 7.94 13.07 -5.81
C ILE A 28 8.13 12.91 -4.30
N VAL A 29 7.40 12.00 -3.64
CA VAL A 29 7.50 11.73 -2.19
C VAL A 29 8.92 11.36 -1.81
N GLY A 30 9.51 10.38 -2.49
CA GLY A 30 10.88 9.92 -2.25
C GLY A 30 11.91 11.01 -2.53
N GLY A 31 11.73 11.79 -3.60
CA GLY A 31 12.65 12.88 -3.96
C GLY A 31 12.61 14.07 -3.00
N ILE A 32 11.43 14.38 -2.43
CA ILE A 32 11.30 15.33 -1.32
C ILE A 32 12.10 14.81 -0.12
N ALA A 33 11.92 13.54 0.25
CA ALA A 33 12.61 12.96 1.38
C ALA A 33 14.13 12.95 1.19
N ASP A 34 14.63 12.55 0.01
CA ASP A 34 16.05 12.58 -0.35
C ASP A 34 16.67 13.97 -0.13
N LYS A 35 15.97 15.04 -0.54
CA LYS A 35 16.45 16.41 -0.35
C LYS A 35 16.44 16.87 1.09
N LEU A 36 15.42 16.48 1.87
CA LEU A 36 15.30 16.86 3.28
C LEU A 36 16.39 16.22 4.15
N ILE A 37 16.79 14.98 3.85
CA ILE A 37 17.83 14.28 4.60
C ILE A 37 19.25 14.53 4.05
N ALA A 38 19.40 15.24 2.93
CA ALA A 38 20.69 15.43 2.28
C ALA A 38 21.75 16.02 3.25
N ASN A 39 22.98 15.52 3.16
CA ASN A 39 24.10 15.92 4.03
C ASN A 39 23.89 15.66 5.54
N THR A 40 23.07 14.67 5.90
CA THR A 40 22.90 14.23 7.28
C THR A 40 23.50 12.83 7.51
N PRO A 41 23.89 12.48 8.75
CA PRO A 41 24.31 11.11 9.07
C PRO A 41 23.21 10.06 8.83
N ALA A 42 21.94 10.47 8.87
CA ALA A 42 20.83 9.58 8.55
C ALA A 42 20.86 9.19 7.07
N ALA A 43 21.08 10.14 6.16
CA ALA A 43 21.23 9.86 4.73
C ALA A 43 22.39 8.91 4.45
N GLU A 44 23.55 9.10 5.08
CA GLU A 44 24.69 8.19 4.92
C GLU A 44 24.33 6.75 5.31
N LYS A 45 23.63 6.57 6.43
CA LYS A 45 23.15 5.25 6.87
C LYS A 45 22.12 4.66 5.92
N ILE A 46 21.15 5.46 5.49
CA ILE A 46 20.06 5.04 4.57
C ILE A 46 20.67 4.57 3.25
N TYR A 47 21.53 5.39 2.63
CA TYR A 47 22.14 5.04 1.34
C TYR A 47 23.16 3.91 1.44
N ALA A 48 23.80 3.72 2.60
CA ALA A 48 24.61 2.53 2.85
C ALA A 48 23.75 1.25 2.92
N LEU A 49 22.57 1.30 3.55
CA LEU A 49 21.63 0.19 3.57
C LEU A 49 21.08 -0.13 2.17
N THR A 50 20.76 0.90 1.39
CA THR A 50 20.13 0.74 0.07
C THR A 50 21.12 0.65 -1.09
N ASP A 51 22.42 0.44 -0.82
CA ASP A 51 23.47 0.33 -1.86
C ASP A 51 23.42 1.51 -2.86
N GLY A 52 23.17 2.71 -2.34
CA GLY A 52 23.06 3.95 -3.11
C GLY A 52 21.75 4.16 -3.86
N ILE A 53 20.75 3.28 -3.74
CA ILE A 53 19.40 3.54 -4.27
C ILE A 53 18.80 4.72 -3.49
N THR A 54 18.45 5.78 -4.21
CA THR A 54 17.79 6.98 -3.64
C THR A 54 16.37 6.65 -3.19
N LEU A 55 15.81 7.41 -2.25
CA LEU A 55 14.42 7.22 -1.81
C LEU A 55 13.44 7.47 -2.94
N GLU A 56 13.73 8.42 -3.84
CA GLU A 56 12.99 8.60 -5.09
C GLU A 56 12.89 7.29 -5.88
N ARG A 57 14.01 6.59 -6.10
CA ARG A 57 14.00 5.34 -6.86
C ARG A 57 13.38 4.20 -6.06
N ALA A 58 13.66 4.15 -4.76
CA ALA A 58 13.15 3.12 -3.85
C ALA A 58 11.62 3.13 -3.78
N SER A 59 11.02 4.32 -3.83
CA SER A 59 9.58 4.53 -3.69
C SER A 59 8.70 3.84 -4.72
N VAL A 60 9.24 3.36 -5.86
CA VAL A 60 8.46 2.66 -6.89
C VAL A 60 8.76 1.17 -6.98
N ILE A 61 9.81 0.70 -6.29
CA ILE A 61 10.26 -0.69 -6.37
C ILE A 61 9.19 -1.70 -5.93
N PRO A 62 8.47 -1.49 -4.81
CA PRO A 62 7.46 -2.47 -4.35
C PRO A 62 6.35 -2.73 -5.37
N ASP A 63 6.03 -1.73 -6.18
CA ASP A 63 5.06 -1.87 -7.26
C ASP A 63 5.64 -2.49 -8.51
N GLU A 64 6.89 -2.17 -8.86
CA GLU A 64 7.56 -2.82 -10.00
C GLU A 64 7.63 -4.34 -9.81
N ILE A 65 7.92 -4.83 -8.60
CA ILE A 65 8.05 -6.27 -8.34
C ILE A 65 6.73 -7.05 -8.45
N LYS A 66 5.57 -6.39 -8.47
CA LYS A 66 4.28 -7.01 -8.88
C LYS A 66 4.35 -7.55 -10.32
N SER A 67 5.26 -7.06 -11.16
CA SER A 67 5.51 -7.61 -12.50
C SER A 67 5.97 -9.09 -12.46
N TRP A 68 6.57 -9.55 -11.35
CA TRP A 68 6.98 -10.94 -11.18
C TRP A 68 5.80 -11.88 -10.92
N ASP A 69 4.61 -11.38 -10.58
CA ASP A 69 3.43 -12.19 -10.24
C ASP A 69 3.00 -13.12 -11.38
N LYS A 70 3.24 -12.70 -12.62
CA LYS A 70 2.81 -13.45 -13.81
C LYS A 70 3.69 -14.66 -14.11
N ASN A 71 5.00 -14.50 -14.01
CA ASN A 71 5.97 -15.49 -14.49
C ASN A 71 6.79 -16.12 -13.35
N GLY A 72 6.60 -15.65 -12.11
CA GLY A 72 7.43 -15.97 -10.98
C GLY A 72 8.75 -15.19 -10.96
N VAL A 73 9.37 -15.17 -9.80
CA VAL A 73 10.56 -14.36 -9.51
C VAL A 73 11.89 -15.04 -9.86
N ASP A 74 11.86 -16.22 -10.47
CA ASP A 74 13.08 -16.98 -10.81
C ASP A 74 13.65 -16.64 -12.19
N ASP A 75 12.90 -15.92 -13.03
CA ASP A 75 13.42 -15.41 -14.30
C ASP A 75 14.39 -14.24 -14.04
N THR A 76 15.68 -14.48 -14.31
CA THR A 76 16.75 -13.48 -14.14
C THR A 76 16.67 -12.35 -15.16
N ASN A 77 15.91 -12.51 -16.24
CA ASN A 77 15.69 -11.49 -17.25
C ASN A 77 14.33 -10.79 -17.10
N ALA A 78 13.49 -11.23 -16.15
CA ALA A 78 12.21 -10.60 -15.89
C ALA A 78 12.40 -9.18 -15.35
N PHE A 79 11.60 -8.25 -15.84
CA PHE A 79 11.47 -6.93 -15.25
C PHE A 79 10.69 -7.02 -13.92
N PRO A 80 11.08 -6.24 -12.89
CA PRO A 80 12.31 -5.46 -12.80
C PRO A 80 13.55 -6.34 -12.54
N HIS A 81 14.72 -5.86 -12.96
CA HIS A 81 16.01 -6.45 -12.61
C HIS A 81 17.00 -5.36 -12.18
N TYR A 82 17.56 -5.49 -10.98
CA TYR A 82 18.42 -4.49 -10.35
C TYR A 82 19.90 -4.90 -10.44
N ALA A 83 20.42 -5.04 -11.67
CA ALA A 83 21.79 -5.53 -11.94
C ALA A 83 22.92 -4.73 -11.27
N LYS A 84 22.68 -3.44 -10.96
CA LYS A 84 23.66 -2.58 -10.29
C LYS A 84 23.76 -2.83 -8.78
N THR A 85 22.75 -3.46 -8.18
CA THR A 85 22.63 -3.71 -6.75
C THR A 85 22.18 -5.17 -6.50
N PRO A 86 22.99 -6.17 -6.91
CA PRO A 86 22.57 -7.58 -6.94
C PRO A 86 22.19 -8.15 -5.56
N LYS A 87 22.73 -7.59 -4.47
CA LYS A 87 22.32 -7.96 -3.12
C LYS A 87 20.88 -7.55 -2.81
N ILE A 88 20.45 -6.38 -3.29
CA ILE A 88 19.08 -5.88 -3.12
C ILE A 88 18.15 -6.63 -4.05
N ASP A 89 18.55 -6.89 -5.30
CA ASP A 89 17.79 -7.75 -6.23
C ASP A 89 17.45 -9.09 -5.56
N ASN A 90 18.46 -9.79 -5.03
CA ASN A 90 18.25 -11.07 -4.35
C ASN A 90 17.31 -10.97 -3.14
N GLN A 91 17.44 -9.92 -2.32
CA GLN A 91 16.57 -9.71 -1.16
C GLN A 91 15.12 -9.43 -1.58
N LEU A 92 14.89 -8.66 -2.65
CA LEU A 92 13.55 -8.44 -3.20
C LEU A 92 12.96 -9.75 -3.72
N ARG A 93 13.76 -10.61 -4.35
CA ARG A 93 13.31 -11.94 -4.78
C ARG A 93 12.93 -12.83 -3.60
N GLU A 94 13.71 -12.82 -2.52
CA GLU A 94 13.37 -13.56 -1.29
C GLU A 94 12.12 -13.01 -0.62
N PHE A 95 11.97 -11.68 -0.56
CA PHE A 95 10.76 -11.00 -0.10
C PHE A 95 9.54 -11.45 -0.92
N TRP A 96 9.61 -11.41 -2.25
CA TRP A 96 8.50 -11.85 -3.09
C TRP A 96 8.14 -13.33 -2.84
N ARG A 97 9.14 -14.24 -2.75
CA ARG A 97 8.88 -15.67 -2.48
C ARG A 97 8.21 -15.89 -1.12
N ALA A 98 8.55 -15.06 -0.13
CA ALA A 98 7.99 -15.14 1.22
C ALA A 98 6.59 -14.52 1.33
N ASN A 99 6.18 -13.71 0.35
CA ASN A 99 4.90 -13.01 0.36
C ASN A 99 4.22 -13.11 -1.04
N PRO A 100 3.99 -14.32 -1.58
CA PRO A 100 3.54 -14.50 -2.96
C PRO A 100 2.13 -13.94 -3.18
N PRO A 101 1.77 -13.53 -4.42
CA PRO A 101 0.42 -13.06 -4.73
C PRO A 101 -0.60 -14.16 -4.46
N THR A 102 -1.62 -13.83 -3.66
CA THR A 102 -2.78 -14.70 -3.42
C THR A 102 -4.03 -13.86 -3.19
N GLN A 103 -5.16 -14.40 -3.61
CA GLN A 103 -6.49 -13.83 -3.36
C GLN A 103 -7.24 -14.58 -2.25
N ASP A 104 -6.62 -15.60 -1.63
CA ASP A 104 -7.23 -16.31 -0.51
C ASP A 104 -7.06 -15.50 0.79
N PRO A 105 -8.11 -14.88 1.34
CA PRO A 105 -8.01 -14.12 2.58
C PRO A 105 -7.66 -15.01 3.80
N LYS A 106 -7.77 -16.33 3.67
CA LYS A 106 -7.40 -17.31 4.70
C LYS A 106 -5.96 -17.81 4.55
N SER A 107 -5.21 -17.31 3.57
CA SER A 107 -3.82 -17.70 3.37
C SER A 107 -3.01 -17.48 4.65
N ALA A 108 -2.30 -18.53 5.08
CA ALA A 108 -1.40 -18.46 6.23
C ALA A 108 -0.16 -17.61 5.96
N VAL A 109 0.17 -17.38 4.68
CA VAL A 109 1.25 -16.52 4.22
C VAL A 109 0.65 -15.25 3.63
N PRO A 110 1.15 -14.05 3.97
CA PRO A 110 0.64 -12.82 3.39
C PRO A 110 0.87 -12.72 1.88
N SER A 111 0.01 -11.99 1.18
CA SER A 111 0.31 -11.43 -0.14
C SER A 111 1.04 -10.10 0.02
N HIS A 112 2.09 -9.88 -0.76
CA HIS A 112 2.73 -8.55 -0.83
C HIS A 112 1.76 -7.46 -1.30
N HIS A 113 0.68 -7.81 -2.00
CA HIS A 113 -0.35 -6.86 -2.46
C HIS A 113 -1.11 -6.22 -1.30
N TRP A 114 -1.34 -6.95 -0.22
CA TRP A 114 -2.12 -6.46 0.93
C TRP A 114 -1.37 -5.39 1.72
N PHE A 115 -0.07 -5.25 1.50
CA PHE A 115 0.76 -4.32 2.27
C PHE A 115 0.64 -2.86 1.82
N HIS A 116 -0.11 -2.60 0.74
CA HIS A 116 -0.21 -1.30 0.09
C HIS A 116 -1.43 -0.48 0.54
N TYR A 117 -2.39 -1.07 1.23
CA TYR A 117 -3.64 -0.39 1.56
C TYR A 117 -4.26 -0.93 2.85
N THR A 118 -5.31 -0.26 3.29
CA THR A 118 -6.32 -0.71 4.26
C THR A 118 -7.66 -0.13 3.79
N ASP A 119 -8.76 -0.85 3.95
CA ASP A 119 -10.06 -0.45 3.39
C ASP A 119 -11.03 -0.03 4.50
N VAL A 120 -10.67 1.01 5.27
CA VAL A 120 -11.52 1.47 6.38
C VAL A 120 -12.85 1.99 5.83
N PRO A 121 -14.02 1.55 6.35
CA PRO A 121 -15.32 2.09 5.99
C PRO A 121 -15.40 3.60 6.14
N VAL A 122 -15.82 4.30 5.09
CA VAL A 122 -15.91 5.77 5.09
C VAL A 122 -17.31 6.34 5.31
N LEU A 123 -18.37 5.50 5.30
CA LEU A 123 -19.75 5.99 5.42
C LEU A 123 -19.97 6.85 6.68
N ASN A 124 -19.36 6.45 7.81
CA ASN A 124 -19.38 7.21 9.04
C ASN A 124 -17.97 7.68 9.43
N PRO A 125 -17.84 8.79 10.18
CA PRO A 125 -16.57 9.17 10.76
C PRO A 125 -16.09 8.10 11.76
N GLU A 126 -14.92 7.53 11.50
CA GLU A 126 -14.24 6.62 12.41
C GLU A 126 -12.72 6.69 12.27
N LYS A 127 -12.02 6.18 13.28
CA LYS A 127 -10.58 5.98 13.28
C LYS A 127 -10.24 4.56 12.83
N TYR A 128 -8.99 4.36 12.45
CA TYR A 128 -8.44 3.05 12.12
C TYR A 128 -8.69 2.03 13.26
N ALA A 129 -8.52 2.42 14.53
CA ALA A 129 -8.69 1.49 15.65
C ALA A 129 -10.15 1.21 16.06
N ASP A 130 -11.15 1.90 15.49
CA ASP A 130 -12.55 1.83 15.95
C ASP A 130 -13.29 0.58 15.42
N GLY A 131 -12.72 -0.11 14.43
CA GLY A 131 -13.40 -1.16 13.67
C GLY A 131 -12.49 -2.32 13.28
N LYS A 132 -13.03 -3.28 12.52
CA LYS A 132 -12.26 -4.45 12.02
C LYS A 132 -12.39 -4.63 10.52
N THR A 133 -13.48 -4.13 9.92
CA THR A 133 -13.71 -4.26 8.48
C THR A 133 -12.61 -3.55 7.70
N GLY A 134 -12.10 -4.17 6.64
CA GLY A 134 -11.00 -3.64 5.81
C GLY A 134 -9.62 -3.55 6.47
N ARG A 135 -9.50 -3.90 7.76
CA ARG A 135 -8.27 -3.77 8.56
C ARG A 135 -7.65 -5.14 8.81
N THR A 136 -6.76 -5.55 7.92
CA THR A 136 -6.12 -6.85 8.03
C THR A 136 -4.86 -6.76 8.88
N GLN A 137 -4.45 -7.88 9.49
CA GLN A 137 -3.16 -7.97 10.20
C GLN A 137 -1.93 -7.75 9.29
N TRP A 138 -2.15 -7.67 7.97
CA TRP A 138 -1.15 -7.48 6.93
C TRP A 138 -1.25 -6.13 6.24
N ASP A 139 -2.20 -5.28 6.63
CA ASP A 139 -2.44 -4.02 5.93
C ASP A 139 -1.26 -3.05 6.07
N ILE A 140 -1.31 -1.96 5.30
CA ILE A 140 -0.26 -0.96 5.26
C ILE A 140 0.08 -0.36 6.64
N VAL A 141 -0.91 -0.22 7.53
CA VAL A 141 -0.72 0.32 8.88
C VAL A 141 0.16 -0.61 9.69
N GLN A 142 -0.13 -1.92 9.67
CA GLN A 142 0.68 -2.93 10.33
C GLN A 142 2.08 -3.02 9.71
N MET A 143 2.17 -2.91 8.38
CA MET A 143 3.45 -3.08 7.68
C MET A 143 4.42 -1.90 7.85
N ILE A 144 3.92 -0.67 7.97
CA ILE A 144 4.75 0.47 8.36
C ILE A 144 5.40 0.21 9.73
N GLY A 145 4.60 -0.18 10.73
CA GLY A 145 5.11 -0.50 12.06
C GLY A 145 6.15 -1.62 12.05
N PHE A 146 5.87 -2.70 11.32
CA PHE A 146 6.80 -3.83 11.18
C PHE A 146 8.13 -3.43 10.53
N CYS A 147 8.10 -2.62 9.46
CA CYS A 147 9.32 -2.14 8.81
C CYS A 147 10.15 -1.25 9.73
N VAL A 148 9.49 -0.40 10.54
CA VAL A 148 10.15 0.42 11.56
C VAL A 148 10.85 -0.46 12.60
N ASP A 149 10.18 -1.49 13.11
CA ASP A 149 10.76 -2.41 14.10
C ASP A 149 11.95 -3.19 13.52
N VAL A 150 11.89 -3.62 12.25
CA VAL A 150 13.04 -4.23 11.54
C VAL A 150 14.21 -3.24 11.43
N LEU A 151 13.94 -2.00 11.01
CA LEU A 151 14.98 -0.99 10.80
C LEU A 151 15.72 -0.65 12.11
N ARG A 152 14.95 -0.58 13.21
CA ARG A 152 15.46 -0.37 14.57
C ARG A 152 16.14 -1.60 15.17
N GLY A 153 15.93 -2.79 14.60
CA GLY A 153 16.46 -4.06 15.11
C GLY A 153 15.64 -4.68 16.24
N ASP A 154 14.43 -4.18 16.47
CA ASP A 154 13.45 -4.74 17.41
C ASP A 154 12.85 -6.04 16.83
N VAL A 155 12.81 -6.17 15.51
CA VAL A 155 12.52 -7.41 14.77
C VAL A 155 13.76 -7.85 13.96
N PRO A 156 14.16 -9.13 13.99
CA PRO A 156 15.34 -9.59 13.26
C PRO A 156 15.11 -9.67 11.74
N GLU A 157 16.18 -9.47 10.96
CA GLU A 157 16.13 -9.49 9.48
C GLU A 157 15.83 -10.87 8.88
N ASN A 158 16.00 -11.96 9.65
CA ASN A 158 15.65 -13.32 9.23
C ASN A 158 14.18 -13.68 9.50
N ASN A 159 13.30 -12.68 9.57
CA ASN A 159 11.87 -12.86 9.80
C ASN A 159 11.18 -13.64 8.66
N PRO A 160 10.00 -14.23 8.92
CA PRO A 160 9.27 -15.03 7.93
C PRO A 160 8.91 -14.30 6.63
N ARG A 161 8.79 -12.95 6.65
CA ARG A 161 8.45 -12.13 5.48
C ARG A 161 9.67 -11.74 4.64
N LYS A 162 10.89 -12.09 5.10
CA LYS A 162 12.15 -11.71 4.43
C LYS A 162 12.31 -10.20 4.26
N ILE A 163 11.79 -9.42 5.21
CA ILE A 163 12.01 -7.97 5.25
C ILE A 163 13.30 -7.73 6.02
N THR A 164 14.38 -7.47 5.30
CA THR A 164 15.67 -7.01 5.83
C THR A 164 15.66 -5.50 6.03
N LYS A 165 16.71 -4.90 6.61
CA LYS A 165 16.79 -3.44 6.76
C LYS A 165 16.77 -2.68 5.42
N PRO A 166 17.50 -3.10 4.36
CA PRO A 166 17.36 -2.49 3.05
C PRO A 166 15.93 -2.57 2.51
N ILE A 167 15.29 -3.74 2.60
CA ILE A 167 13.91 -3.92 2.13
C ILE A 167 12.94 -3.07 2.95
N ALA A 168 13.12 -2.94 4.27
CA ALA A 168 12.31 -2.07 5.10
C ALA A 168 12.41 -0.59 4.66
N VAL A 169 13.59 -0.10 4.26
CA VAL A 169 13.72 1.27 3.72
C VAL A 169 12.97 1.41 2.40
N LEU A 170 13.09 0.44 1.50
CA LEU A 170 12.40 0.44 0.20
C LEU A 170 10.87 0.43 0.37
N LEU A 171 10.38 -0.42 1.27
CA LEU A 171 8.95 -0.52 1.60
C LEU A 171 8.44 0.75 2.27
N LEU A 172 9.16 1.31 3.24
CA LEU A 172 8.76 2.58 3.89
C LEU A 172 8.73 3.77 2.92
N ALA A 173 9.69 3.83 1.97
CA ALA A 173 9.70 4.85 0.93
C ALA A 173 8.46 4.80 0.04
N HIS A 174 7.94 3.59 -0.19
CA HIS A 174 6.72 3.36 -0.96
C HIS A 174 5.46 3.62 -0.12
N TYR A 175 5.34 2.96 1.05
CA TYR A 175 4.16 3.04 1.92
C TYR A 175 3.86 4.46 2.42
N ALA A 176 4.87 5.32 2.53
CA ALA A 176 4.63 6.73 2.82
C ALA A 176 3.82 7.42 1.71
N GLY A 177 3.98 7.04 0.45
CA GLY A 177 3.11 7.49 -0.64
C GLY A 177 1.71 6.89 -0.53
N ASP A 178 1.62 5.56 -0.47
CA ASP A 178 0.36 4.81 -0.42
C ASP A 178 -0.57 5.32 0.68
N ILE A 179 -0.10 5.40 1.93
CA ILE A 179 -0.96 5.74 3.07
C ILE A 179 -1.45 7.21 3.07
N HIS A 180 -0.87 8.06 2.22
CA HIS A 180 -1.33 9.44 2.02
C HIS A 180 -2.29 9.56 0.83
N GLN A 181 -2.45 8.50 0.02
CA GLN A 181 -3.48 8.43 -1.01
C GLN A 181 -4.81 8.08 -0.32
N PRO A 182 -5.84 8.94 -0.36
CA PRO A 182 -7.08 8.72 0.40
C PRO A 182 -7.77 7.36 0.18
N LEU A 183 -7.80 6.87 -1.06
CA LEU A 183 -8.42 5.61 -1.47
C LEU A 183 -7.55 4.36 -1.21
N HIS A 184 -6.33 4.53 -0.70
CA HIS A 184 -5.53 3.42 -0.12
C HIS A 184 -5.85 3.18 1.36
N VAL A 185 -6.66 4.05 1.97
CA VAL A 185 -6.99 3.96 3.39
C VAL A 185 -8.50 3.86 3.63
N GLY A 186 -9.32 4.53 2.82
CA GLY A 186 -10.78 4.49 2.96
C GLY A 186 -11.49 3.93 1.75
N ALA A 187 -12.52 3.11 2.01
CA ALA A 187 -13.37 2.48 1.00
C ALA A 187 -14.86 2.63 1.36
N GLU A 188 -15.72 2.68 0.34
CA GLU A 188 -17.17 2.59 0.53
C GLU A 188 -17.63 1.13 0.51
N TYR A 189 -18.60 0.80 1.37
CA TYR A 189 -19.16 -0.54 1.47
C TYR A 189 -20.64 -0.50 1.09
N PHE A 190 -21.11 -1.51 0.37
CA PHE A 190 -22.50 -1.58 -0.10
C PHE A 190 -23.15 -2.91 0.25
N ASN A 191 -24.45 -2.85 0.52
CA ASN A 191 -25.27 -4.07 0.56
C ASN A 191 -25.56 -4.59 -0.85
N HIS A 192 -26.16 -5.78 -0.95
CA HIS A 192 -26.51 -6.40 -2.25
C HIS A 192 -27.48 -5.58 -3.12
N ALA A 193 -28.14 -4.56 -2.57
CA ALA A 193 -29.01 -3.64 -3.31
C ALA A 193 -28.26 -2.41 -3.84
N GLY A 194 -26.94 -2.31 -3.61
CA GLY A 194 -26.11 -1.19 -4.04
C GLY A 194 -26.25 0.07 -3.18
N ALA A 195 -26.81 -0.03 -1.97
CA ALA A 195 -26.87 1.09 -1.04
C ALA A 195 -25.67 1.06 -0.09
N ALA A 196 -25.07 2.22 0.16
CA ALA A 196 -23.95 2.37 1.08
C ALA A 196 -24.37 1.94 2.50
N VAL A 197 -23.49 1.20 3.17
CA VAL A 197 -23.68 0.66 4.52
C VAL A 197 -22.37 0.74 5.31
N ASP A 198 -22.48 0.64 6.64
CA ASP A 198 -21.34 0.55 7.54
C ASP A 198 -21.29 -0.86 8.17
N PRO A 199 -20.36 -1.72 7.73
CA PRO A 199 -20.20 -3.07 8.26
C PRO A 199 -19.80 -3.13 9.73
N ASP A 200 -19.05 -2.14 10.22
CA ASP A 200 -18.65 -2.06 11.62
C ASP A 200 -19.83 -1.62 12.54
N LYS A 201 -20.96 -1.17 11.97
CA LYS A 201 -22.23 -0.91 12.69
C LYS A 201 -23.28 -2.01 12.47
N GLY A 202 -22.87 -3.21 12.07
CA GLY A 202 -23.73 -4.39 11.99
C GLY A 202 -24.53 -4.52 10.70
N GLN A 203 -24.20 -3.74 9.67
CA GLN A 203 -24.82 -3.86 8.34
C GLN A 203 -23.83 -4.53 7.38
N ALA A 204 -24.03 -5.81 7.07
CA ALA A 204 -23.14 -6.51 6.14
C ALA A 204 -23.02 -5.75 4.81
N GLY A 205 -21.78 -5.59 4.36
CA GLY A 205 -21.46 -4.90 3.12
C GLY A 205 -20.22 -5.49 2.46
N VAL A 206 -20.13 -5.26 1.16
CA VAL A 206 -18.99 -5.61 0.31
C VAL A 206 -18.36 -4.30 -0.18
N GLU A 207 -17.05 -4.24 -0.18
CA GLU A 207 -16.29 -3.03 -0.54
C GLU A 207 -16.24 -2.76 -2.05
N ASP A 208 -15.85 -1.53 -2.38
CA ASP A 208 -15.54 -1.08 -3.74
C ASP A 208 -14.06 -1.26 -4.17
N GLU A 209 -13.25 -1.92 -3.33
CA GLU A 209 -11.81 -2.13 -3.51
C GLU A 209 -11.02 -0.80 -3.61
N GLY A 210 -11.28 0.14 -2.70
CA GLY A 210 -10.69 1.48 -2.73
C GLY A 210 -11.07 2.23 -4.02
N GLY A 211 -12.26 1.97 -4.56
CA GLY A 211 -12.72 2.53 -5.83
C GLY A 211 -12.08 1.93 -7.10
N ASN A 212 -11.38 0.79 -7.03
CA ASN A 212 -10.86 0.10 -8.23
C ASN A 212 -11.95 -0.47 -9.15
N THR A 213 -13.14 -0.63 -8.60
CA THR A 213 -14.32 -1.19 -9.27
C THR A 213 -15.35 -0.13 -9.66
N LEU A 214 -15.07 1.14 -9.36
CA LEU A 214 -15.94 2.27 -9.66
C LEU A 214 -15.44 3.07 -10.86
N ILE A 215 -16.35 3.41 -11.78
CA ILE A 215 -16.05 4.24 -12.96
C ILE A 215 -16.46 5.68 -12.68
N LEU A 216 -15.47 6.57 -12.66
CA LEU A 216 -15.63 8.00 -12.41
C LEU A 216 -16.12 8.74 -13.66
N GLU A 217 -17.23 9.46 -13.49
CA GLU A 217 -17.80 10.43 -14.41
C GLU A 217 -17.68 11.84 -13.83
N LEU A 218 -16.81 12.66 -14.42
CA LEU A 218 -16.66 14.07 -14.04
C LEU A 218 -17.68 14.95 -14.78
N LEU A 219 -18.30 15.88 -14.06
CA LEU A 219 -19.12 16.95 -14.66
C LEU A 219 -18.23 18.02 -15.29
N HIS A 220 -17.09 18.30 -14.64
CA HIS A 220 -16.10 19.26 -15.09
C HIS A 220 -14.72 18.61 -15.08
N GLY A 221 -14.00 18.69 -16.20
CA GLY A 221 -12.63 18.19 -16.29
C GLY A 221 -11.78 19.14 -17.13
N ARG A 222 -10.57 19.45 -16.64
CA ARG A 222 -9.54 20.10 -17.44
C ARG A 222 -8.31 19.18 -17.52
N PRO A 223 -7.91 18.72 -18.72
CA PRO A 223 -8.57 18.96 -20.00
C PRO A 223 -9.95 18.27 -20.10
N ASP A 224 -10.83 18.83 -20.93
CA ASP A 224 -12.21 18.39 -21.20
C ASP A 224 -12.35 16.95 -21.69
N ILE A 225 -11.24 16.34 -22.12
CA ILE A 225 -11.14 14.91 -22.43
C ILE A 225 -11.29 14.02 -21.18
N MET A 226 -10.97 14.53 -19.98
CA MET A 226 -11.10 13.77 -18.73
C MET A 226 -12.56 13.50 -18.38
N ALA A 227 -13.47 14.43 -18.70
CA ALA A 227 -14.91 14.24 -18.53
C ALA A 227 -15.52 13.24 -19.54
N LYS A 228 -14.78 12.85 -20.59
CA LYS A 228 -15.25 11.97 -21.68
C LYS A 228 -14.68 10.54 -21.60
N ARG A 229 -13.74 10.28 -20.68
CA ARG A 229 -13.13 8.98 -20.48
C ARG A 229 -13.72 8.39 -19.19
N GLY A 230 -14.41 7.26 -19.28
CA GLY A 230 -14.68 6.48 -18.07
C GLY A 230 -13.34 6.03 -17.50
N MET A 231 -12.99 6.54 -16.31
CA MET A 231 -11.73 6.24 -15.62
C MET A 231 -12.06 5.50 -14.34
N LYS A 232 -11.25 4.52 -13.94
CA LYS A 232 -11.39 3.93 -12.60
C LYS A 232 -11.16 5.02 -11.55
N LEU A 233 -12.01 5.10 -10.54
CA LEU A 233 -11.90 6.11 -9.48
C LEU A 233 -10.51 6.06 -8.83
N HIS A 234 -10.06 4.86 -8.45
CA HIS A 234 -8.72 4.68 -7.89
C HIS A 234 -7.61 5.15 -8.84
N GLY A 235 -7.69 4.77 -10.12
CA GLY A 235 -6.73 5.17 -11.15
C GLY A 235 -6.68 6.67 -11.43
N PHE A 236 -7.79 7.38 -11.24
CA PHE A 236 -7.83 8.84 -11.32
C PHE A 236 -6.99 9.47 -10.20
N TRP A 237 -7.11 8.97 -8.96
CA TRP A 237 -6.32 9.48 -7.83
C TRP A 237 -4.83 9.18 -7.97
N ASP A 238 -4.51 7.98 -8.45
CA ASP A 238 -3.15 7.54 -8.62
C ASP A 238 -2.43 8.24 -9.77
N HIS A 239 -3.14 8.57 -10.84
CA HIS A 239 -2.50 9.11 -12.02
C HIS A 239 -2.94 10.54 -12.32
N ASP A 240 -4.21 10.71 -12.68
CA ASP A 240 -4.69 11.96 -13.25
C ASP A 240 -4.63 13.14 -12.26
N ALA A 241 -4.97 12.92 -10.99
CA ALA A 241 -4.89 13.92 -9.93
C ALA A 241 -3.42 14.34 -9.62
N VAL A 242 -2.47 13.40 -9.73
CA VAL A 242 -1.03 13.69 -9.63
C VAL A 242 -0.58 14.51 -10.85
N MET A 243 -0.93 14.07 -12.05
CA MET A 243 -0.54 14.71 -13.30
C MET A 243 -1.13 16.12 -13.45
N ALA A 244 -2.29 16.40 -12.86
CA ALA A 244 -2.89 17.73 -12.82
C ALA A 244 -2.03 18.78 -12.10
N ASN A 245 -1.04 18.36 -11.29
CA ASN A 245 -0.09 19.25 -10.63
C ASN A 245 1.16 19.55 -11.48
N LEU A 246 1.31 18.91 -12.63
CA LEU A 246 2.40 19.16 -13.56
C LEU A 246 1.97 20.17 -14.65
N PRO A 247 2.91 20.94 -15.23
CA PRO A 247 2.61 21.80 -16.37
C PRO A 247 1.98 21.00 -17.52
N PRO A 248 1.02 21.58 -18.27
CA PRO A 248 0.38 20.91 -19.39
C PRO A 248 1.40 20.35 -20.38
N ILE A 249 1.27 19.07 -20.68
CA ILE A 249 2.15 18.36 -21.62
C ILE A 249 1.47 18.31 -22.97
N ALA A 250 2.14 18.81 -24.00
CA ALA A 250 1.61 18.80 -25.36
C ALA A 250 1.43 17.34 -25.85
N PRO A 251 0.25 17.01 -26.42
CA PRO A 251 -0.11 15.62 -26.74
C PRO A 251 0.72 15.02 -27.87
N ASP A 252 1.30 15.86 -28.73
CA ASP A 252 2.10 15.52 -29.92
C ASP A 252 3.59 15.24 -29.61
N LEU A 253 4.01 15.38 -28.35
CA LEU A 253 5.39 15.06 -27.96
C LEU A 253 5.70 13.58 -28.11
N SER A 254 6.94 13.30 -28.53
CA SER A 254 7.53 11.97 -28.48
C SER A 254 7.50 11.41 -27.05
N LYS A 255 7.57 10.08 -26.90
CA LYS A 255 7.63 9.43 -25.58
C LYS A 255 8.82 9.94 -24.75
N ASP A 256 9.97 10.11 -25.38
CA ASP A 256 11.20 10.55 -24.71
C ASP A 256 11.13 12.01 -24.29
N ASP A 257 10.59 12.89 -25.13
CA ASP A 257 10.44 14.31 -24.77
C ASP A 257 9.36 14.51 -23.71
N ARG A 258 8.29 13.72 -23.76
CA ARG A 258 7.29 13.65 -22.69
C ARG A 258 7.93 13.26 -21.37
N TYR A 259 8.72 12.18 -21.36
CA TYR A 259 9.43 11.73 -20.18
C TYR A 259 10.36 12.82 -19.62
N LYS A 260 11.18 13.45 -20.46
CA LYS A 260 12.06 14.56 -20.04
C LYS A 260 11.29 15.73 -19.43
N LYS A 261 10.14 16.10 -20.01
CA LYS A 261 9.30 17.18 -19.46
C LYS A 261 8.69 16.80 -18.12
N ILE A 262 8.22 15.57 -17.96
CA ILE A 262 7.72 15.04 -16.68
C ILE A 262 8.83 15.08 -15.63
N GLU A 263 10.02 14.59 -15.97
CA GLU A 263 11.18 14.63 -15.07
C GLU A 263 11.51 16.06 -14.64
N GLN A 264 11.58 17.01 -15.58
CA GLN A 264 11.86 18.41 -15.26
C GLN A 264 10.77 19.03 -14.34
N ALA A 265 9.50 18.75 -14.63
CA ALA A 265 8.38 19.22 -13.81
C ALA A 265 8.42 18.62 -12.40
N LYS A 266 8.68 17.32 -12.29
CA LYS A 266 8.86 16.61 -11.01
C LYS A 266 9.96 17.25 -10.16
N ARG A 267 11.14 17.55 -10.73
CA ARG A 267 12.21 18.26 -10.01
C ARG A 267 11.75 19.62 -9.48
N THR A 268 10.98 20.36 -10.29
CA THR A 268 10.44 21.67 -9.90
C THR A 268 9.47 21.55 -8.72
N ILE A 269 8.59 20.55 -8.72
CA ILE A 269 7.66 20.27 -7.61
C ILE A 269 8.45 19.89 -6.35
N ILE A 270 9.39 18.95 -6.45
CA ILE A 270 10.24 18.53 -5.33
C ILE A 270 10.97 19.74 -4.71
N ASP A 271 11.58 20.60 -5.54
CA ASP A 271 12.27 21.81 -5.09
C ASP A 271 11.33 22.82 -4.42
N ALA A 272 10.06 22.88 -4.81
CA ALA A 272 9.08 23.74 -4.17
C ALA A 272 8.63 23.16 -2.81
N CYS A 273 8.38 21.85 -2.75
CA CYS A 273 7.87 21.15 -1.57
C CYS A 273 8.82 21.17 -0.36
N ILE A 274 10.11 21.39 -0.57
CA ILE A 274 11.10 21.47 0.53
C ILE A 274 11.31 22.89 1.08
N LYS A 275 10.76 23.93 0.44
CA LYS A 275 11.00 25.32 0.85
C LYS A 275 10.32 25.69 2.15
N GLU A 276 9.14 25.12 2.39
CA GLU A 276 8.33 25.35 3.56
C GLU A 276 7.80 24.01 4.06
N GLN A 277 7.78 23.84 5.38
CA GLN A 277 7.17 22.66 5.98
C GLN A 277 5.64 22.72 5.82
N PRO A 278 4.96 21.60 5.54
CA PRO A 278 3.51 21.56 5.55
C PRO A 278 2.96 21.90 6.94
N HIS A 279 1.69 22.31 7.04
CA HIS A 279 1.04 22.50 8.34
C HIS A 279 0.76 21.15 9.01
N ASP A 280 0.93 21.07 10.34
CA ASP A 280 0.63 19.91 11.20
C ASP A 280 1.13 18.54 10.66
N TRP A 281 2.23 18.57 9.90
CA TRP A 281 2.73 17.39 9.20
C TRP A 281 3.37 16.37 10.14
N ARG A 282 4.02 16.82 11.21
CA ARG A 282 4.82 15.97 12.08
C ARG A 282 3.94 15.28 13.12
N ALA A 283 4.16 13.99 13.35
CA ALA A 283 3.46 13.29 14.41
C ALA A 283 3.80 13.91 15.79
N PRO A 284 2.83 13.97 16.72
CA PRO A 284 3.08 14.39 18.09
C PRO A 284 4.14 13.52 18.78
N ALA A 285 4.95 14.12 19.67
CA ALA A 285 6.07 13.45 20.32
C ALA A 285 5.69 12.22 21.19
N ASN A 286 4.41 12.10 21.56
CA ASN A 286 3.89 10.96 22.32
C ASN A 286 3.50 9.76 21.44
N ILE A 287 3.53 9.90 20.10
CA ILE A 287 3.29 8.80 19.18
C ILE A 287 4.61 8.07 18.91
N ALA A 288 4.68 6.79 19.27
CA ALA A 288 5.84 5.96 18.96
C ALA A 288 5.97 5.76 17.44
N LEU A 289 7.21 5.68 16.92
CA LEU A 289 7.46 5.52 15.47
C LEU A 289 6.71 4.35 14.84
N LYS A 290 6.63 3.22 15.53
CA LYS A 290 5.91 2.03 15.05
C LYS A 290 4.39 2.25 14.89
N ASN A 291 3.84 3.29 15.51
CA ASN A 291 2.43 3.67 15.43
C ASN A 291 2.19 4.81 14.42
N TYR A 292 3.20 5.24 13.65
CA TYR A 292 3.03 6.28 12.65
C TYR A 292 2.05 5.87 11.55
N GLY A 293 1.99 4.58 11.19
CA GLY A 293 1.00 4.08 10.23
C GLY A 293 -0.43 4.40 10.66
N GLU A 294 -0.80 4.09 11.92
CA GLU A 294 -2.15 4.40 12.43
C GLU A 294 -2.40 5.91 12.50
N TYR A 295 -1.38 6.69 12.91
CA TYR A 295 -1.49 8.15 12.93
C TYR A 295 -1.76 8.73 11.53
N TRP A 296 -1.04 8.29 10.52
CA TRP A 296 -1.22 8.75 9.14
C TRP A 296 -2.54 8.27 8.53
N ALA A 297 -2.96 7.04 8.79
CA ALA A 297 -4.27 6.54 8.39
C ALA A 297 -5.39 7.41 8.97
N ASN A 298 -5.33 7.70 10.28
CA ASN A 298 -6.33 8.56 10.93
C ASN A 298 -6.36 9.99 10.37
N ASP A 299 -5.22 10.51 9.92
CA ASP A 299 -5.12 11.85 9.31
C ASP A 299 -5.77 11.89 7.92
N ILE A 300 -5.61 10.84 7.11
CA ILE A 300 -6.13 10.81 5.73
C ILE A 300 -7.62 10.41 5.66
N LEU A 301 -8.17 9.72 6.67
CA LEU A 301 -9.54 9.19 6.64
C LEU A 301 -10.61 10.24 6.40
N SER A 302 -10.44 11.47 6.89
CA SER A 302 -11.40 12.55 6.58
C SER A 302 -11.39 12.93 5.10
N LEU A 303 -10.21 12.92 4.45
CA LEU A 303 -10.08 13.17 3.02
C LEU A 303 -10.59 11.99 2.20
N ALA A 304 -10.39 10.76 2.67
CA ALA A 304 -10.95 9.56 2.05
C ALA A 304 -12.48 9.61 2.07
N ARG A 305 -13.08 9.99 3.20
CA ARG A 305 -14.52 10.19 3.28
C ARG A 305 -15.00 11.30 2.35
N GLU A 306 -14.33 12.46 2.34
CA GLU A 306 -14.70 13.56 1.45
C GLU A 306 -14.59 13.14 -0.03
N ALA A 307 -13.61 12.30 -0.39
CA ALA A 307 -13.46 11.75 -1.74
C ALA A 307 -14.68 10.94 -2.20
N HIS A 308 -15.36 10.25 -1.29
CA HIS A 308 -16.59 9.51 -1.58
C HIS A 308 -17.83 10.42 -1.47
N GLU A 309 -17.91 11.29 -0.45
CA GLU A 309 -19.04 12.21 -0.23
C GLU A 309 -19.27 13.17 -1.40
N ARG A 310 -18.20 13.57 -2.10
CA ARG A 310 -18.24 14.41 -3.31
C ARG A 310 -18.78 13.69 -4.55
N LEU A 311 -19.05 12.38 -4.47
CA LEU A 311 -19.54 11.56 -5.57
C LEU A 311 -20.93 11.01 -5.29
N GLN A 312 -21.74 10.87 -6.33
CA GLN A 312 -22.99 10.13 -6.32
C GLN A 312 -22.75 8.75 -6.91
N PHE A 313 -23.01 7.71 -6.13
CA PHE A 313 -22.99 6.32 -6.59
C PHE A 313 -24.21 6.02 -7.45
N ILE A 314 -23.99 5.38 -8.60
CA ILE A 314 -24.99 5.10 -9.63
C ILE A 314 -24.82 3.63 -10.07
N ASN A 315 -25.93 2.90 -10.15
CA ASN A 315 -25.97 1.51 -10.62
C ASN A 315 -24.98 0.57 -9.89
N VAL A 316 -24.77 0.77 -8.59
CA VAL A 316 -23.88 -0.10 -7.82
C VAL A 316 -24.48 -1.50 -7.71
N HIS A 317 -23.70 -2.51 -8.07
CA HIS A 317 -24.13 -3.90 -8.11
C HIS A 317 -22.99 -4.85 -7.77
N GLU A 318 -23.35 -6.02 -7.29
CA GLU A 318 -22.39 -7.08 -7.01
C GLU A 318 -21.82 -7.66 -8.32
N THR A 319 -20.51 -7.86 -8.36
CA THR A 319 -19.81 -8.54 -9.44
C THR A 319 -18.67 -9.39 -8.90
N ILE A 320 -18.03 -10.16 -9.78
CA ILE A 320 -16.85 -10.96 -9.44
C ILE A 320 -15.64 -10.33 -10.13
N ASP A 321 -14.67 -9.88 -9.35
CA ASP A 321 -13.35 -9.46 -9.84
C ASP A 321 -12.28 -10.38 -9.26
N GLN A 322 -11.45 -10.96 -10.14
CA GLN A 322 -10.39 -11.91 -9.77
C GLN A 322 -10.82 -13.06 -8.82
N GLY A 323 -12.10 -13.46 -8.87
CA GLY A 323 -12.66 -14.52 -8.02
C GLY A 323 -13.15 -14.05 -6.64
N LYS A 324 -13.07 -12.75 -6.34
CA LYS A 324 -13.64 -12.09 -5.16
C LYS A 324 -14.96 -11.42 -5.54
N THR A 325 -15.94 -11.50 -4.64
CA THR A 325 -17.18 -10.70 -4.75
C THR A 325 -16.88 -9.26 -4.37
N VAL A 326 -17.20 -8.32 -5.25
CA VAL A 326 -16.93 -6.88 -5.10
C VAL A 326 -18.15 -6.05 -5.53
N MET A 327 -18.24 -4.79 -5.11
CA MET A 327 -19.31 -3.88 -5.52
C MET A 327 -18.81 -2.91 -6.58
N ALA A 328 -19.30 -3.05 -7.82
CA ALA A 328 -18.90 -2.21 -8.94
C ALA A 328 -20.05 -1.27 -9.38
N GLY A 329 -19.71 -0.18 -10.04
CA GLY A 329 -20.71 0.78 -10.53
C GLY A 329 -20.09 2.04 -11.10
N ASP A 330 -20.95 3.04 -11.32
CA ASP A 330 -20.54 4.37 -11.78
C ASP A 330 -20.58 5.35 -10.60
N VAL A 331 -19.67 6.31 -10.59
CA VAL A 331 -19.66 7.42 -9.64
C VAL A 331 -19.61 8.74 -10.36
N ARG A 332 -20.60 9.60 -10.11
CA ARG A 332 -20.70 10.91 -10.75
C ARG A 332 -20.39 12.03 -9.78
N GLU A 333 -19.58 12.98 -10.23
CA GLU A 333 -19.31 14.21 -9.48
C GLU A 333 -20.62 14.91 -9.04
N LYS A 334 -20.70 15.29 -7.76
CA LYS A 334 -21.76 16.16 -7.22
C LYS A 334 -21.37 17.62 -7.35
N ASN A 335 -22.37 18.50 -7.47
CA ASN A 335 -22.17 19.94 -7.28
C ASN A 335 -22.02 20.24 -5.79
N MET A 336 -20.78 20.44 -5.34
CA MET A 336 -20.48 20.72 -3.94
C MET A 336 -20.77 22.19 -3.56
N PRO A 337 -21.14 22.48 -2.30
CA PRO A 337 -21.45 23.84 -1.85
C PRO A 337 -20.29 24.84 -2.02
N ASP A 338 -19.05 24.36 -1.95
CA ASP A 338 -17.82 25.15 -2.16
C ASP A 338 -17.56 25.49 -3.63
N ARG A 339 -18.32 24.90 -4.56
CA ARG A 339 -18.21 25.05 -6.02
C ARG A 339 -16.86 24.63 -6.59
N VAL A 340 -16.09 23.82 -5.85
CA VAL A 340 -14.84 23.25 -6.34
C VAL A 340 -15.16 21.91 -7.00
N GLY A 341 -14.76 21.77 -8.26
CA GLY A 341 -14.95 20.52 -8.99
C GLY A 341 -14.10 19.39 -8.42
N TYR A 342 -14.55 18.15 -8.60
CA TYR A 342 -13.89 16.97 -8.03
C TYR A 342 -12.42 16.88 -8.43
N ALA A 343 -12.11 17.11 -9.71
CA ALA A 343 -10.76 17.02 -10.21
C ALA A 343 -9.84 18.11 -9.64
N ASP A 344 -10.34 19.35 -9.51
CA ASP A 344 -9.57 20.46 -8.95
C ASP A 344 -9.32 20.27 -7.44
N TRP A 345 -10.32 19.79 -6.71
CA TRP A 345 -10.20 19.46 -5.29
C TRP A 345 -9.23 18.28 -5.06
N ALA A 346 -9.34 17.20 -5.85
CA ALA A 346 -8.44 16.06 -5.76
C ALA A 346 -6.99 16.48 -6.10
N ALA A 347 -6.78 17.24 -7.17
CA ALA A 347 -5.45 17.75 -7.52
C ALA A 347 -4.85 18.63 -6.42
N LYS A 348 -5.65 19.49 -5.77
CA LYS A 348 -5.21 20.27 -4.60
C LYS A 348 -4.82 19.37 -3.44
N THR A 349 -5.66 18.39 -3.12
CA THR A 349 -5.43 17.44 -2.03
C THR A 349 -4.14 16.66 -2.26
N VAL A 350 -3.97 16.07 -3.45
CA VAL A 350 -2.76 15.34 -3.84
C VAL A 350 -1.51 16.20 -3.70
N ARG A 351 -1.53 17.47 -4.11
CA ARG A 351 -0.36 18.37 -3.95
C ARG A 351 0.05 18.54 -2.48
N GLU A 352 -0.92 18.71 -1.61
CA GLU A 352 -0.71 18.92 -0.17
C GLU A 352 -0.21 17.63 0.49
N GLU A 353 -0.79 16.49 0.14
CA GLU A 353 -0.44 15.19 0.69
C GLU A 353 0.89 14.64 0.16
N LEU A 354 1.27 14.89 -1.11
CA LEU A 354 2.60 14.56 -1.62
C LEU A 354 3.70 15.29 -0.85
N GLN A 355 3.48 16.57 -0.53
CA GLN A 355 4.40 17.33 0.31
C GLN A 355 4.46 16.74 1.72
N ARG A 356 3.30 16.49 2.34
CA ARG A 356 3.22 15.95 3.70
C ARG A 356 3.89 14.58 3.81
N ALA A 357 3.64 13.68 2.86
CA ALA A 357 4.23 12.36 2.77
C ALA A 357 5.76 12.40 2.68
N GLY A 358 6.32 13.26 1.82
CA GLY A 358 7.78 13.39 1.68
C GLY A 358 8.47 13.88 2.96
N TRP A 359 7.86 14.85 3.66
CA TRP A 359 8.35 15.31 4.96
C TRP A 359 8.24 14.23 6.05
N ARG A 360 7.10 13.54 6.10
CA ARG A 360 6.86 12.43 7.04
C ARG A 360 7.82 11.25 6.82
N LEU A 361 8.11 10.91 5.57
CA LEU A 361 9.09 9.88 5.21
C LEU A 361 10.50 10.25 5.69
N ALA A 362 10.94 11.49 5.43
CA ALA A 362 12.24 11.99 5.88
C ALA A 362 12.38 11.92 7.40
N ASP A 363 11.37 12.37 8.15
CA ASP A 363 11.36 12.34 9.61
C ASP A 363 11.33 10.91 10.15
N LEU A 364 10.45 10.04 9.64
CA LEU A 364 10.37 8.64 10.05
C LEU A 364 11.73 7.94 9.89
N LEU A 365 12.32 8.01 8.69
CA LEU A 365 13.59 7.34 8.42
C LEU A 365 14.73 7.92 9.24
N THR A 366 14.80 9.24 9.38
CA THR A 366 15.82 9.91 10.22
C THR A 366 15.76 9.43 11.66
N GLN A 367 14.55 9.31 12.22
CA GLN A 367 14.35 8.83 13.59
C GLN A 367 14.61 7.32 13.70
N ALA A 368 14.23 6.52 12.70
CA ALA A 368 14.38 5.07 12.75
C ALA A 368 15.83 4.59 12.61
N VAL A 369 16.68 5.29 11.83
CA VAL A 369 18.13 4.99 11.71
C VAL A 369 19.00 5.74 12.72
N GLY A 370 18.40 6.68 13.46
CA GLY A 370 19.03 7.38 14.57
C GLY A 370 19.44 6.41 15.68
N SER A 371 20.61 6.62 16.27
CA SER A 371 21.08 5.76 17.36
C SER A 371 20.16 5.95 18.57
N THR A 372 19.51 4.89 19.05
CA THR A 372 18.87 4.81 20.37
C THR A 372 19.93 4.89 21.47
N SER A 373 20.57 6.05 21.60
CA SER A 373 21.51 6.34 22.70
C SER A 373 20.72 6.84 23.90
N THR A 374 19.92 5.97 24.51
CA THR A 374 19.49 6.12 25.90
C THR A 374 19.76 4.83 26.66
N SER A 375 21.02 4.40 26.63
CA SER A 375 21.66 3.82 27.81
C SER A 375 21.89 4.96 28.81
N SER A 376 20.83 5.43 29.47
CA SER A 376 20.96 6.19 30.71
C SER A 376 20.88 5.18 31.85
N THR A 377 22.01 4.56 32.18
CA THR A 377 22.25 4.12 33.54
C THR A 377 22.33 5.37 34.39
N ALA A 378 21.19 5.84 34.89
CA ALA A 378 21.17 6.82 35.97
C ALA A 378 21.80 6.17 37.21
N PRO A 379 22.73 6.84 37.90
CA PRO A 379 23.22 6.35 39.18
C PRO A 379 22.05 6.39 40.19
N VAL A 380 21.85 5.27 40.86
CA VAL A 380 20.92 5.15 41.99
C VAL A 380 21.31 6.19 43.04
N ALA A 381 20.49 7.24 43.16
CA ALA A 381 20.48 8.14 44.30
C ALA A 381 19.30 7.76 45.18
N SER A 382 19.60 7.15 46.33
CA SER A 382 18.65 6.99 47.43
C SER A 382 18.22 8.35 47.96
N PRO A 383 16.95 8.48 48.38
CA PRO A 383 16.66 9.15 49.63
C PRO A 383 15.83 8.29 50.59
N GLU A 384 16.07 8.61 51.87
CA GLU A 384 15.62 8.04 53.14
C GLU A 384 14.09 8.03 53.40
N PRO A 385 13.62 7.39 54.49
CA PRO A 385 12.38 6.63 54.53
C PRO A 385 11.16 7.47 54.95
N ILE A 386 10.00 7.12 54.37
CA ILE A 386 8.70 7.63 54.79
C ILE A 386 8.13 6.69 55.88
N ILE A 387 7.86 7.29 57.03
CA ILE A 387 7.22 6.69 58.21
C ILE A 387 5.78 6.26 57.86
N ALA A 388 5.44 4.99 58.13
CA ALA A 388 4.07 4.48 58.08
C ALA A 388 3.55 4.17 59.51
N PRO A 389 2.25 4.43 59.81
CA PRO A 389 1.65 4.07 61.10
C PRO A 389 1.20 2.60 61.14
N PRO A 390 0.98 2.00 62.33
CA PRO A 390 0.94 0.55 62.51
C PRO A 390 -0.48 -0.05 62.55
N GLY A 391 -0.56 -1.34 62.19
CA GLY A 391 -1.68 -2.26 62.45
C GLY A 391 -2.26 -2.84 61.14
N LYS A 392 -2.47 -4.15 60.96
CA LYS A 392 -2.53 -5.31 61.85
C LYS A 392 -2.01 -6.54 61.11
N THR A 393 -1.42 -7.45 61.87
CA THR A 393 -1.10 -8.84 61.54
C THR A 393 -2.37 -9.66 61.30
N GLU A 394 -2.37 -10.52 60.28
CA GLU A 394 -2.98 -11.85 60.39
C GLU A 394 -2.32 -12.81 59.38
N ASP A 395 -1.78 -13.90 59.93
CA ASP A 395 -1.26 -15.07 59.25
C ASP A 395 -2.35 -15.77 58.44
N THR A 396 -1.98 -16.43 57.33
CA THR A 396 -2.22 -17.88 57.17
C THR A 396 -1.61 -18.41 55.88
N ALA A 397 -1.23 -19.69 55.98
CA ALA A 397 -0.31 -20.40 55.12
C ALA A 397 -0.92 -20.90 53.80
N ALA A 398 -0.05 -21.07 52.78
CA ALA A 398 -0.25 -21.99 51.67
C ALA A 398 -0.14 -23.45 52.18
N PRO A 399 -0.72 -24.45 51.47
CA PRO A 399 0.07 -25.18 50.46
C PRO A 399 -0.84 -25.78 49.31
N PRO A 400 -0.43 -26.77 48.49
CA PRO A 400 0.26 -26.52 47.23
C PRO A 400 -0.25 -27.37 46.01
N ILE A 401 0.29 -27.05 44.80
CA ILE A 401 0.50 -27.91 43.61
C ILE A 401 -0.72 -28.51 42.88
N GLU A 402 -0.84 -28.23 41.56
CA GLU A 402 -0.75 -29.28 40.53
C GLU A 402 -0.59 -28.69 39.11
N SER A 403 0.43 -29.19 38.41
CA SER A 403 0.71 -28.93 37.00
C SER A 403 0.19 -30.12 36.19
N SER A 404 -0.59 -29.90 35.14
CA SER A 404 -0.90 -30.95 34.17
C SER A 404 -0.38 -30.55 32.79
N ALA A 405 0.75 -31.14 32.42
CA ALA A 405 1.25 -31.20 31.05
C ALA A 405 0.34 -32.09 30.19
N ALA A 406 0.04 -31.64 28.96
CA ALA A 406 -0.58 -32.45 27.93
C ALA A 406 0.53 -33.06 27.02
N PRO A 407 0.34 -34.29 26.50
CA PRO A 407 1.43 -35.08 25.92
C PRO A 407 1.74 -34.75 24.46
N ALA A 408 3.01 -34.94 24.13
CA ALA A 408 3.55 -34.93 22.77
C ALA A 408 2.95 -36.05 21.91
N ALA A 409 2.55 -35.70 20.68
CA ALA A 409 2.24 -36.65 19.62
C ALA A 409 3.36 -36.63 18.57
N THR A 410 3.89 -37.82 18.34
CA THR A 410 4.97 -38.20 17.42
C THR A 410 4.62 -38.00 15.95
N ALA A 411 5.67 -37.69 15.18
CA ALA A 411 5.68 -37.53 13.73
C ALA A 411 5.20 -38.77 12.96
N THR A 412 4.39 -38.54 11.93
CA THR A 412 4.17 -39.47 10.80
C THR A 412 4.40 -38.71 9.50
N ALA A 413 5.29 -39.25 8.66
CA ALA A 413 5.68 -38.72 7.36
C ALA A 413 4.48 -38.59 6.40
N GLY A 414 4.31 -37.42 5.80
CA GLY A 414 3.39 -37.17 4.68
C GLY A 414 3.98 -37.61 3.33
N PRO A 415 3.14 -37.94 2.34
CA PRO A 415 3.56 -38.60 1.10
C PRO A 415 4.34 -37.69 0.15
N GLN A 416 5.33 -38.28 -0.51
CA GLN A 416 6.14 -37.69 -1.58
C GLN A 416 5.27 -37.18 -2.73
N LEU A 417 5.48 -35.92 -3.12
CA LEU A 417 4.94 -35.34 -4.35
C LEU A 417 5.58 -36.03 -5.58
N GLY A 418 4.78 -36.81 -6.30
CA GLY A 418 5.11 -37.27 -7.65
C GLY A 418 4.42 -38.55 -8.08
N GLN A 419 3.33 -38.44 -8.85
CA GLN A 419 3.02 -39.21 -10.07
C GLN A 419 1.56 -38.94 -10.50
N TYR A 420 1.37 -38.62 -11.78
CA TYR A 420 0.03 -38.56 -12.37
C TYR A 420 -0.61 -39.96 -12.34
N PRO A 421 -1.94 -40.08 -12.12
CA PRO A 421 -2.62 -41.37 -12.16
C PRO A 421 -2.44 -42.01 -13.54
N ALA A 422 -2.34 -43.34 -13.60
CA ALA A 422 -2.00 -44.07 -14.84
C ALA A 422 -2.94 -43.75 -16.03
N ASN A 423 -4.17 -43.31 -15.74
CA ASN A 423 -5.19 -42.94 -16.71
C ASN A 423 -5.29 -41.42 -16.97
N TYR A 424 -4.30 -40.60 -16.56
CA TYR A 424 -4.39 -39.14 -16.71
C TYR A 424 -4.62 -38.71 -18.17
N LYS A 425 -4.08 -39.44 -19.14
CA LYS A 425 -4.31 -39.17 -20.57
C LYS A 425 -5.77 -39.35 -20.94
N GLU A 426 -6.45 -40.36 -20.43
CA GLU A 426 -7.88 -40.59 -20.68
C GLU A 426 -8.75 -39.51 -20.03
N ILE A 427 -8.37 -39.06 -18.82
CA ILE A 427 -9.04 -37.96 -18.12
C ILE A 427 -8.92 -36.67 -18.96
N VAL A 428 -7.72 -36.35 -19.44
CA VAL A 428 -7.45 -35.16 -20.25
C VAL A 428 -8.13 -35.25 -21.62
N THR A 429 -8.09 -36.39 -22.31
CA THR A 429 -8.78 -36.58 -23.59
C THR A 429 -10.29 -36.48 -23.47
N THR A 430 -10.88 -37.00 -22.38
CA THR A 430 -12.31 -36.89 -22.12
C THR A 430 -12.72 -35.45 -21.85
N TRP A 431 -11.91 -34.72 -21.08
CA TRP A 431 -12.10 -33.29 -20.85
C TRP A 431 -12.00 -32.49 -22.15
N MET A 432 -10.95 -32.71 -22.96
CA MET A 432 -10.79 -31.99 -24.24
C MET A 432 -11.94 -32.24 -25.22
N LYS A 433 -12.43 -33.49 -25.32
CA LYS A 433 -13.62 -33.80 -26.13
C LYS A 433 -14.88 -33.10 -25.63
N LYS A 434 -15.05 -32.97 -24.31
CA LYS A 434 -16.21 -32.26 -23.72
C LYS A 434 -16.25 -30.78 -24.12
N TYR A 435 -15.09 -30.17 -24.40
CA TYR A 435 -14.96 -28.74 -24.72
C TYR A 435 -14.58 -28.47 -26.18
N SER A 436 -14.71 -29.45 -27.08
CA SER A 436 -14.37 -29.34 -28.52
C SER A 436 -12.95 -28.84 -28.77
N LEU A 437 -12.01 -29.19 -27.88
CA LEU A 437 -10.59 -28.89 -28.03
C LEU A 437 -9.90 -30.03 -28.79
N ASP A 438 -9.04 -29.67 -29.73
CA ASP A 438 -8.30 -30.63 -30.55
C ASP A 438 -7.30 -31.42 -29.70
N ALA A 439 -7.51 -32.74 -29.61
CA ALA A 439 -6.70 -33.66 -28.81
C ALA A 439 -5.37 -34.06 -29.47
N SER A 440 -5.02 -33.47 -30.62
CA SER A 440 -3.74 -33.71 -31.32
C SER A 440 -2.61 -32.75 -30.93
N ARG A 441 -2.82 -31.84 -29.98
CA ARG A 441 -1.82 -30.88 -29.48
C ARG A 441 -1.33 -31.20 -28.08
#